data_AF-Q63LG3-F1
#
_entry.id   AF-Q63LG3-F1
#
_cell.length_a   1.000
_cell.length_b   1.000
_cell.length_c   1.000
_cell.angle_alpha   90.00
_cell.angle_beta   90.00
_cell.angle_gamma   90.00
#
_symmetry.space_group_name_H-M   'P 1'
#
loop_
_entity.id
_entity.type
_entity.pdbx_description
1 polymer ?
#
loop_
_entity_poly.entity_id
_entity_poly.type
_entity_poly.pdbx_seq_one_letter_code
_entity_poly.pdbx_strand_id
1 'polypeptide(L)' 'MEQSNERGVAERREALFEDLAELGIGAGVCVPAFVVYTPPRTARGDRAAANAMKELRPLLAKLARRRLILR' A
#
# COMPACT_ATOMS: atom_id res chain seq x y z
N MET A 1 14.54 -26.82 -5.50
CA MET A 1 14.70 -25.54 -6.21
C MET A 1 13.90 -24.39 -5.57
N GLU A 2 13.03 -24.64 -4.58
CA GLU A 2 12.19 -23.61 -3.95
C GLU A 2 12.96 -22.71 -2.96
N GLN A 3 13.91 -23.26 -2.20
CA GLN A 3 14.71 -22.50 -1.22
C GLN A 3 15.60 -21.41 -1.87
N SER A 4 16.02 -21.61 -3.11
CA SER A 4 16.79 -20.61 -3.87
C SER A 4 15.92 -19.42 -4.29
N ASN A 5 14.63 -19.66 -4.55
CA ASN A 5 13.66 -18.63 -4.91
C ASN A 5 13.24 -17.81 -3.68
N GLU A 6 13.08 -18.46 -2.52
CA GLU A 6 12.79 -17.78 -1.25
C GLU A 6 13.90 -16.84 -0.81
N ARG A 7 15.17 -17.23 -1.02
CA ARG A 7 16.34 -16.37 -0.77
C ARG A 7 16.37 -15.16 -1.71
N GLY A 8 16.12 -15.37 -3.00
CA GLY A 8 16.03 -14.25 -3.96
C GLY A 8 14.86 -13.30 -3.69
N VAL A 9 13.73 -13.82 -3.18
CA VAL A 9 12.58 -13.00 -2.74
C VAL A 9 12.92 -12.21 -1.47
N ALA A 10 13.67 -12.79 -0.54
CA ALA A 10 14.12 -12.11 0.67
C ALA A 10 15.09 -10.96 0.35
N GLU A 11 16.09 -11.21 -0.49
CA GLU A 11 17.08 -10.21 -0.94
C GLU A 11 16.39 -9.04 -1.68
N ARG A 12 15.42 -9.35 -2.56
CA ARG A 12 14.65 -8.34 -3.28
C ARG A 12 13.76 -7.51 -2.36
N ARG A 13 13.26 -8.11 -1.28
CA ARG A 13 12.44 -7.43 -0.28
C ARG A 13 13.27 -6.47 0.56
N GLU A 14 14.50 -6.85 0.89
CA GLU A 14 15.44 -6.04 1.66
C GLU A 14 15.86 -4.78 0.88
N ALA A 15 16.24 -4.93 -0.40
CA ALA A 15 16.54 -3.80 -1.28
C ALA A 15 15.36 -2.82 -1.44
N LEU A 16 14.13 -3.34 -1.52
CA LEU A 16 12.93 -2.50 -1.59
C LEU A 16 12.69 -1.72 -0.29
N PHE A 17 13.06 -2.26 0.87
CA PHE A 17 12.97 -1.52 2.13
C PHE A 17 13.99 -0.39 2.22
N GLU A 18 15.19 -0.60 1.69
CA GLU A 18 16.23 0.43 1.59
C GLU A 18 15.77 1.59 0.68
N ASP A 19 15.26 1.27 -0.51
CA ASP A 19 14.71 2.26 -1.46
C ASP A 19 13.58 3.10 -0.83
N LEU A 20 12.69 2.46 -0.07
CA LEU A 20 11.58 3.14 0.60
C LEU A 20 12.07 4.03 1.75
N ALA A 21 13.08 3.58 2.50
CA ALA A 21 13.70 4.37 3.56
C ALA A 21 14.39 5.63 3.01
N GLU A 22 15.10 5.52 1.89
CA GLU A 22 15.74 6.66 1.21
C GLU A 22 14.72 7.71 0.75
N LEU A 23 13.53 7.26 0.32
CA LEU A 23 12.41 8.12 -0.04
C LEU A 23 11.66 8.71 1.18
N GLY A 24 12.11 8.43 2.40
CA GLY A 24 11.43 8.83 3.64
C GLY A 24 10.10 8.10 3.90
N ILE A 25 9.81 7.06 3.11
CA ILE A 25 8.63 6.22 3.21
C ILE A 25 8.93 5.09 4.20
N GLY A 26 8.67 5.31 5.49
CA GLY A 26 8.86 4.29 6.54
C GLY A 26 9.57 4.79 7.79
N ALA A 27 10.22 5.96 7.75
CA ALA A 27 10.98 6.52 8.88
C ALA A 27 10.13 6.85 10.13
N GLY A 28 8.79 6.92 10.00
CA GLY A 28 7.85 7.06 11.13
C GLY A 28 6.96 5.84 11.38
N VAL A 29 7.16 4.76 10.63
CA VAL A 29 6.23 3.63 10.52
C VAL A 29 7.02 2.31 10.55
N CYS A 30 8.10 2.24 11.34
CA CYS A 30 8.46 1.00 12.03
C CYS A 30 7.45 0.78 13.15
N VAL A 31 6.24 0.54 12.68
CA VAL A 31 5.18 -0.12 13.39
C VAL A 31 5.81 -1.39 13.92
N PRO A 32 5.98 -1.59 15.25
CA PRO A 32 6.01 -2.97 15.75
C PRO A 32 4.77 -3.67 15.17
N ALA A 33 4.61 -4.98 15.20
CA ALA A 33 3.30 -5.55 14.82
C ALA A 33 2.19 -5.12 15.82
N PHE A 34 1.97 -3.82 16.07
CA PHE A 34 0.73 -3.29 16.54
C PHE A 34 -0.28 -3.74 15.51
N VAL A 35 -1.12 -4.66 15.98
CA VAL A 35 -2.48 -4.86 15.54
C VAL A 35 -2.90 -3.64 14.75
N VAL A 36 -2.89 -3.76 13.42
CA VAL A 36 -3.58 -2.80 12.56
C VAL A 36 -4.97 -2.81 13.14
N TYR A 37 -5.32 -1.76 13.90
CA TYR A 37 -6.62 -1.68 14.54
C TYR A 37 -7.60 -1.63 13.39
N THR A 38 -8.12 -2.82 13.09
CA THR A 38 -9.07 -3.05 12.05
C THR A 38 -10.37 -3.05 12.81
N PRO A 39 -11.03 -1.88 12.96
CA PRO A 39 -12.29 -1.84 13.66
C PRO A 39 -13.22 -2.89 13.07
N PRO A 40 -14.04 -3.59 13.89
CA PRO A 40 -14.94 -4.61 13.39
C PRO A 40 -15.73 -4.10 12.19
N ARG A 41 -15.77 -4.89 11.10
CA ARG A 41 -16.54 -4.50 9.92
C ARG A 41 -18.01 -4.42 10.31
N THR A 42 -18.62 -3.27 10.04
CA THR A 42 -20.05 -3.05 10.24
C THR A 42 -20.69 -2.73 8.91
N ALA A 43 -21.95 -3.13 8.72
CA ALA A 43 -22.70 -2.81 7.50
C ALA A 43 -22.76 -1.29 7.24
N ARG A 44 -22.76 -0.47 8.30
CA ARG A 44 -22.66 0.99 8.20
C ARG A 44 -21.29 1.45 7.73
N GLY A 45 -20.21 0.85 8.25
CA GLY A 45 -18.84 1.11 7.81
C GLY A 45 -18.61 0.73 6.35
N ASP A 46 -19.11 -0.43 5.91
CA ASP A 46 -19.00 -0.87 4.53
C ASP A 46 -19.76 0.07 3.57
N ARG A 47 -20.95 0.53 3.95
CA ARG A 47 -21.71 1.54 3.17
C ARG A 47 -20.98 2.88 3.10
N ALA A 48 -20.42 3.35 4.22
CA ALA A 48 -19.66 4.59 4.24
C ALA A 48 -18.41 4.51 3.35
N ALA A 49 -17.67 3.41 3.43
CA ALA A 49 -16.52 3.15 2.58
C ALA A 49 -16.91 3.06 1.08
N ALA A 50 -18.00 2.37 0.75
CA ALA A 50 -18.49 2.27 -0.62
C ALA A 50 -18.86 3.66 -1.20
N ASN A 51 -19.51 4.51 -0.41
CA ASN A 51 -19.84 5.88 -0.79
C ASN A 51 -18.58 6.72 -0.99
N ALA A 52 -17.63 6.67 -0.06
CA ALA A 52 -16.35 7.37 -0.22
C ALA A 52 -15.61 6.93 -1.49
N MET A 53 -15.59 5.63 -1.78
CA MET A 53 -14.96 5.07 -2.98
C MET A 53 -15.71 5.44 -4.27
N LYS A 54 -17.00 5.78 -4.21
CA LYS A 54 -17.76 6.28 -5.36
C LYS A 54 -17.27 7.68 -5.76
N GLU A 55 -17.03 8.54 -4.77
CA GLU A 55 -16.52 9.90 -4.99
C GLU A 55 -15.04 9.93 -5.36
N LEU A 56 -14.23 9.05 -4.75
CA LEU A 56 -12.77 9.01 -4.99
C LEU A 56 -12.38 8.40 -6.34
N ARG A 57 -13.13 7.39 -6.83
CA ARG A 57 -12.85 6.70 -8.09
C ARG A 57 -12.59 7.61 -9.29
N PRO A 58 -13.44 8.62 -9.61
CA PRO A 58 -13.19 9.50 -10.75
C PRO A 58 -11.93 10.36 -10.58
N LEU A 59 -11.58 10.76 -9.35
CA LEU A 59 -10.38 11.55 -9.07
C LEU A 59 -9.12 10.71 -9.25
N LEU A 60 -9.12 9.49 -8.71
CA LEU A 60 -8.04 8.53 -8.90
C LEU A 60 -7.84 8.18 -10.37
N ALA A 61 -8.93 8.00 -11.13
CA ALA A 61 -8.87 7.78 -12.57
C ALA A 61 -8.26 8.97 -13.33
N LYS A 62 -8.58 10.22 -12.93
CA LYS A 62 -7.95 11.43 -13.52
C LYS A 62 -6.46 11.49 -13.21
N LEU A 63 -6.05 11.18 -11.98
CA LEU A 63 -4.64 11.15 -11.57
C LEU A 63 -3.85 10.06 -12.32
N ALA A 64 -4.41 8.85 -12.44
CA ALA A 64 -3.79 7.75 -13.16
C ALA A 64 -3.56 8.10 -14.64
N ARG A 65 -4.55 8.73 -15.30
CA ARG A 65 -4.39 9.20 -16.68
C ARG A 65 -3.30 10.25 -16.83
N ARG A 66 -3.20 11.21 -15.90
CA ARG A 66 -2.13 12.23 -15.93
C ARG A 66 -0.73 11.62 -15.75
N ARG A 67 -0.60 10.62 -14.88
CA ARG A 67 0.65 9.89 -14.68
C ARG A 67 1.09 9.10 -15.93
N LEU A 68 0.14 8.72 -16.79
CA LEU A 68 0.39 8.04 -18.06
C LEU A 68 0.80 9.00 -19.19
N ILE A 69 0.43 10.28 -19.10
CA ILE A 69 0.81 11.31 -20.10
C ILE A 69 2.20 11.90 -19.80
N LEU A 70 2.64 11.86 -18.54
CA LEU A 70 3.95 12.37 -18.08
C LEU A 70 5.07 11.32 -18.13
N ARG A 71 4.82 10.15 -18.74
CA ARG A 71 5.81 9.08 -18.98
C ARG A 71 6.02 8.94 -20.48
#